data_AF-A0A8T3UXL9-F1
#
_entry.id   AF-A0A8T3UXL9-F1
#
_cell.length_a   1.000
_cell.length_b   1.000
_cell.length_c   1.000
_cell.angle_alpha   90.00
_cell.angle_beta   90.00
_cell.angle_gamma   90.00
#
_symmetry.space_group_name_H-M   'P 1'
#
loop_
_entity.id
_entity.type
_entity.pdbx_description
1 polymer ?
#
loop_
_entity_poly.entity_id
_entity_poly.type
_entity_poly.pdbx_seq_one_letter_code
_entity_poly.pdbx_strand_id
1 'polypeptide(L)'
;MVEVESFYKYLISKGYYFDKELIENYLLSLKVKPFEILTGNSGTGKTKLAQLFAQFVNDRISHIPETGGYLTVKAKTNYSSWANMGWTLSKEDFDNVLPLRNCEVEFDMLVDSIPAQGKIDVGVQLYYASNDLKKYFKELNEKDDKSVIDMFVDCKDIQKILTDYESPNGSIVITQKSNKTAINDRQWTMSNKIFNYFPFKKGYVKCNVIVNNIHSEGRFRIIPRLSFKKNPKLQEYLSQNMDKEVNIELKIDNFDFDNFKPNFDCDKSKDKGKSSLDEFIGDLSKYVIVPVGANWTDNTNIMGYYNVITEDYQSTPAFDLIKEAQKDLDNPYFLILDEMNLSHVERYFADFLSAIESGEEIPLYGEDKTLKLPENLFIIGTVNVDETTYMFSPKVLDRANTIEFDTLAAWDYMVSVQDSTDFEGDIEYLQSPLIDSDISELNIEDLKEIFSEISYNGDSLWDTLAMELTAFQETLKGSGFDFGFRVINEILRFMVVAWRYENSPSEWNNWERYFDAQIKQKILPKLHGSEKAIGNVLTNLFNICLVERNNNENPKNFDIIKEDCRYYTSAVKLQNMSKVLSDQRYVSFIN
;
A
#
# COMPACT_ATOMS: atom_id res chain seq x y z
N MET A 1 12.41 -9.81 -19.33
CA MET A 1 11.55 -9.91 -18.15
C MET A 1 12.49 -9.76 -16.97
N VAL A 2 12.35 -8.67 -16.22
CA VAL A 2 13.04 -8.54 -14.92
C VAL A 2 12.24 -9.41 -13.97
N GLU A 3 12.89 -10.40 -13.35
CA GLU A 3 12.24 -11.28 -12.39
C GLU A 3 11.90 -10.45 -11.15
N VAL A 4 10.62 -10.35 -10.79
CA VAL A 4 10.19 -9.63 -9.59
C VAL A 4 10.75 -10.37 -8.37
N GLU A 5 11.67 -9.77 -7.62
CA GLU A 5 12.30 -10.41 -6.46
C GLU A 5 11.31 -10.57 -5.31
N SER A 6 10.75 -11.76 -5.10
CA SER A 6 9.82 -12.04 -4.00
C SER A 6 10.39 -11.71 -2.62
N PHE A 7 9.54 -11.18 -1.73
CA PHE A 7 9.90 -10.97 -0.32
C PHE A 7 10.37 -12.28 0.36
N TYR A 8 9.79 -13.43 0.00
CA TYR A 8 10.24 -14.72 0.55
C TYR A 8 11.68 -15.05 0.15
N LYS A 9 12.03 -14.83 -1.12
CA LYS A 9 13.41 -14.98 -1.59
C LYS A 9 14.36 -13.98 -0.92
N TYR A 10 13.90 -12.74 -0.67
CA TYR A 10 14.66 -11.75 0.10
C TYR A 10 14.94 -12.21 1.53
N LEU A 11 13.97 -12.80 2.23
CA LEU A 11 14.18 -13.34 3.57
C LEU A 11 15.25 -14.44 3.58
N ILE A 12 15.15 -15.37 2.62
CA ILE A 12 16.13 -16.46 2.46
C ILE A 12 17.52 -15.90 2.16
N SER A 13 17.63 -14.89 1.28
CA SER A 13 18.91 -14.27 0.94
C SER A 13 19.57 -13.56 2.13
N LYS A 14 18.76 -13.07 3.08
CA LYS A 14 19.21 -12.51 4.37
C LYS A 14 19.45 -13.58 5.44
N GLY A 15 19.23 -14.85 5.13
CA GLY A 15 19.48 -15.98 6.03
C GLY A 15 18.37 -16.27 7.04
N TYR A 16 17.15 -15.77 6.80
CA TYR A 16 15.99 -16.02 7.65
C TYR A 16 14.99 -16.92 6.94
N TYR A 17 14.53 -17.94 7.65
CA TYR A 17 13.47 -18.82 7.19
C TYR A 17 12.25 -18.66 8.10
N PHE A 18 11.11 -18.38 7.47
CA PHE A 18 9.81 -18.37 8.11
C PHE A 18 8.88 -19.29 7.32
N ASP A 19 7.85 -19.81 7.98
CA ASP A 19 6.80 -20.55 7.29
C ASP A 19 6.17 -19.67 6.19
N LYS A 20 5.96 -20.27 5.03
CA LYS A 20 5.48 -19.55 3.85
C LYS A 20 4.05 -19.04 4.04
N GLU A 21 3.20 -19.85 4.66
CA GLU A 21 1.80 -19.51 4.94
C GLU A 21 1.73 -18.35 5.95
N LEU A 22 2.62 -18.33 6.94
CA LEU A 22 2.79 -17.21 7.88
C LEU A 22 3.10 -15.90 7.16
N ILE A 23 4.07 -15.90 6.24
CA ILE A 23 4.44 -14.67 5.50
C ILE A 23 3.29 -14.22 4.61
N GLU A 24 2.65 -15.16 3.90
CA GLU A 24 1.51 -14.84 3.03
C GLU A 24 0.37 -14.22 3.84
N ASN A 25 0.03 -14.81 4.99
CA ASN A 25 -0.97 -14.29 5.91
C ASN A 25 -0.63 -12.89 6.45
N TYR A 26 0.65 -12.65 6.74
CA TYR A 26 1.16 -11.32 7.13
C TYR A 26 0.97 -10.28 6.03
N LEU A 27 1.35 -10.59 4.79
CA LEU A 27 1.21 -9.66 3.68
C LEU A 27 -0.26 -9.40 3.29
N LEU A 28 -1.11 -10.43 3.31
CA LEU A 28 -2.54 -10.30 3.05
C LEU A 28 -3.24 -9.43 4.11
N SER A 29 -2.87 -9.60 5.38
CA SER A 29 -3.48 -8.85 6.49
C SER A 29 -3.12 -7.36 6.44
N LEU A 30 -1.89 -7.01 6.06
CA LEU A 30 -1.46 -5.60 5.93
C LEU A 30 -2.28 -4.84 4.88
N LYS A 31 -2.71 -5.52 3.80
CA LYS A 31 -3.56 -4.91 2.76
C LYS A 31 -4.97 -4.59 3.24
N VAL A 32 -5.50 -5.37 4.17
CA VAL A 32 -6.85 -5.15 4.71
C VAL A 32 -6.84 -3.99 5.69
N LYS A 33 -5.79 -3.91 6.52
CA LYS A 33 -5.72 -2.95 7.60
C LYS A 33 -4.28 -2.62 7.98
N PRO A 34 -3.96 -1.34 8.18
CA PRO A 34 -2.60 -0.91 8.51
C PRO A 34 -2.19 -1.17 9.96
N PHE A 35 -2.86 -2.04 10.72
CA PHE A 35 -2.49 -2.34 12.11
C PHE A 35 -2.47 -3.85 12.37
N GLU A 36 -1.30 -4.36 12.74
CA GLU A 36 -1.06 -5.78 13.02
C GLU A 36 -0.36 -5.99 14.37
N ILE A 37 -0.62 -7.16 14.96
CA ILE A 37 0.01 -7.64 16.18
C ILE A 37 0.64 -8.99 15.88
N LEU A 38 1.95 -9.07 15.99
CA LEU A 38 2.72 -10.31 15.87
C LEU A 38 2.97 -10.86 17.27
N THR A 39 2.45 -12.04 17.59
CA THR A 39 2.58 -12.68 18.91
C THR A 39 3.33 -13.99 18.81
N GLY A 40 4.08 -14.37 19.85
CA GLY A 40 4.79 -15.66 19.89
C GLY A 40 5.92 -15.65 20.91
N ASN A 41 6.60 -16.80 21.05
CA ASN A 41 7.72 -16.93 21.99
C ASN A 41 8.90 -16.02 21.63
N SER A 42 9.77 -15.75 22.60
CA SER A 42 10.98 -14.98 22.35
C SER A 42 11.88 -15.68 21.33
N GLY A 43 12.49 -14.91 20.43
CA GLY A 43 13.39 -15.46 19.40
C GLY A 43 12.72 -16.05 18.16
N THR A 44 11.38 -16.02 18.03
CA THR A 44 10.67 -16.49 16.81
C THR A 44 10.78 -15.53 15.60
N GLY A 45 11.48 -14.40 15.74
CA GLY A 45 11.79 -13.50 14.63
C GLY A 45 10.70 -12.46 14.28
N LYS A 46 9.70 -12.25 15.13
CA LYS A 46 8.57 -11.31 14.92
C LYS A 46 9.01 -9.90 14.47
N THR A 47 9.81 -9.23 15.32
CA THR A 47 10.35 -7.88 15.04
C THR A 47 11.25 -7.89 13.82
N LYS A 48 11.96 -9.00 13.58
CA LYS A 48 12.85 -9.15 12.45
C LYS A 48 12.09 -9.29 11.12
N LEU A 49 10.98 -10.02 11.08
CA LEU A 49 10.13 -10.13 9.89
C LEU A 49 9.60 -8.74 9.50
N ALA A 50 9.04 -8.00 10.46
CA ALA A 50 8.53 -6.66 10.25
C ALA A 50 9.63 -5.70 9.74
N GLN A 51 10.80 -5.74 10.37
CA GLN A 51 11.97 -4.95 9.95
C GLN A 51 12.41 -5.31 8.52
N LEU A 52 12.55 -6.60 8.21
CA LEU A 52 13.00 -7.07 6.90
C LEU A 52 11.98 -6.74 5.81
N PHE A 53 10.68 -6.78 6.11
CA PHE A 53 9.65 -6.35 5.16
C PHE A 53 9.75 -4.85 4.89
N ALA A 54 9.86 -4.04 5.93
CA ALA A 54 10.04 -2.60 5.77
C ALA A 54 11.32 -2.26 4.98
N GLN A 55 12.42 -2.97 5.23
CA GLN A 55 13.66 -2.86 4.45
C GLN A 55 13.46 -3.28 3.00
N PHE A 56 12.83 -4.42 2.74
CA PHE A 56 12.55 -4.90 1.39
C PHE A 56 11.74 -3.90 0.57
N VAL A 57 10.71 -3.32 1.19
CA VAL A 57 9.87 -2.31 0.54
C VAL A 57 10.66 -1.01 0.32
N ASN A 58 11.45 -0.58 1.30
CA ASN A 58 12.32 0.59 1.16
C ASN A 58 13.37 0.37 0.05
N ASP A 59 14.08 -0.77 0.06
CA ASP A 59 15.11 -1.14 -0.92
C ASP A 59 14.57 -1.17 -2.34
N ARG A 60 13.32 -1.64 -2.54
CA ARG A 60 12.63 -1.61 -3.84
C ARG A 60 12.35 -0.20 -4.32
N ILE A 61 12.01 0.71 -3.41
CA ILE A 61 11.82 2.13 -3.73
C ILE A 61 13.18 2.81 -3.98
N SER A 62 14.22 2.41 -3.24
CA SER A 62 15.62 2.84 -3.38
C SER A 62 16.35 2.22 -4.57
N HIS A 63 15.71 1.38 -5.39
CA HIS A 63 16.29 0.87 -6.63
C HIS A 63 16.34 1.91 -7.77
N ILE A 64 16.19 3.19 -7.44
CA ILE A 64 16.84 4.27 -8.19
C ILE A 64 18.30 4.30 -7.69
N PRO A 65 19.28 3.80 -8.47
CA PRO A 65 20.60 3.50 -7.93
C PRO A 65 21.27 4.75 -7.35
N GLU A 66 21.51 4.75 -6.03
CA GLU A 66 22.22 5.82 -5.30
C GLU A 66 23.72 5.94 -5.61
N THR A 67 24.23 5.25 -6.63
CA THR A 67 25.60 5.46 -7.11
C THR A 67 25.68 5.36 -8.63
N GLY A 68 25.66 6.51 -9.31
CA GLY A 68 26.18 6.69 -10.67
C GLY A 68 25.64 5.74 -11.76
N GLY A 69 24.45 5.18 -11.55
CA GLY A 69 23.88 4.12 -12.39
C GLY A 69 23.12 4.69 -13.58
N TYR A 70 23.20 4.02 -14.72
CA TYR A 70 22.30 4.33 -15.83
C TYR A 70 20.96 3.63 -15.61
N LEU A 71 19.85 4.35 -15.85
CA LEU A 71 18.52 3.78 -15.92
C LEU A 71 18.21 3.28 -17.33
N THR A 72 17.86 2.00 -17.51
CA THR A 72 17.55 1.44 -18.82
C THR A 72 16.05 1.47 -19.12
N VAL A 73 15.66 2.13 -20.21
CA VAL A 73 14.31 2.14 -20.79
C VAL A 73 14.36 1.52 -22.18
N LYS A 74 13.38 0.69 -22.53
CA LYS A 74 13.24 0.14 -23.88
C LYS A 74 12.27 0.98 -24.69
N ALA A 75 12.65 1.33 -25.91
CA ALA A 75 11.76 2.06 -26.81
C ALA A 75 11.86 1.53 -28.23
N LYS A 76 10.72 1.49 -28.94
CA LYS A 76 10.67 1.13 -30.35
C LYS A 76 11.10 2.30 -31.22
N THR A 77 12.01 2.07 -32.16
CA THR A 77 12.40 3.08 -33.15
C THR A 77 11.25 3.35 -34.12
N ASN A 78 10.96 4.63 -34.35
CA ASN A 78 9.88 5.07 -35.24
C ASN A 78 10.27 6.39 -35.94
N TYR A 79 9.42 6.90 -36.83
CA TYR A 79 9.68 8.17 -37.53
C TYR A 79 10.01 9.32 -36.57
N SER A 80 9.30 9.43 -35.44
CA SER A 80 9.55 10.47 -34.44
C SER A 80 10.93 10.35 -33.80
N SER A 81 11.40 9.13 -33.55
CA SER A 81 12.70 8.89 -32.90
C SER A 81 13.87 9.47 -33.68
N TRP A 82 13.88 9.41 -35.02
CA TRP A 82 14.99 9.93 -35.83
C TRP A 82 14.70 11.30 -36.46
N ALA A 83 13.45 11.59 -36.85
CA ALA A 83 13.08 12.85 -37.51
C ALA A 83 12.76 13.97 -36.50
N ASN A 84 12.10 13.64 -35.40
CA ASN A 84 11.73 14.58 -34.33
C ASN A 84 12.63 14.44 -33.08
N MET A 85 13.65 13.57 -33.15
CA MET A 85 14.67 13.37 -32.12
C MET A 85 14.07 12.97 -30.76
N GLY A 86 13.09 12.07 -30.74
CA GLY A 86 12.53 11.58 -29.48
C GLY A 86 11.43 10.52 -29.56
N TRP A 87 11.13 9.94 -28.40
CA TRP A 87 10.14 8.91 -28.15
C TRP A 87 9.06 9.40 -27.18
N THR A 88 7.86 8.84 -27.37
CA THR A 88 6.83 8.82 -26.33
C THR A 88 7.00 7.52 -25.56
N LEU A 89 7.15 7.61 -24.24
CA LEU A 89 7.34 6.43 -23.39
C LEU A 89 6.00 5.92 -22.85
N SER A 90 5.93 4.63 -22.52
CA SER A 90 4.74 4.02 -21.93
C SER A 90 4.64 4.36 -20.43
N LYS A 91 3.45 4.13 -19.84
CA LYS A 91 3.19 4.46 -18.43
C LYS A 91 3.97 3.54 -17.47
N GLU A 92 4.05 2.25 -17.80
CA GLU A 92 4.76 1.23 -17.01
C GLU A 92 6.27 1.50 -16.92
N ASP A 93 6.86 2.10 -17.96
CA ASP A 93 8.29 2.43 -17.99
C ASP A 93 8.67 3.60 -17.06
N PHE A 94 7.69 4.38 -16.59
CA PHE A 94 7.91 5.67 -15.92
C PHE A 94 7.39 5.74 -14.48
N ASP A 95 6.31 5.01 -14.16
CA ASP A 95 5.71 4.98 -12.82
C ASP A 95 6.69 4.46 -11.75
N ASN A 96 7.68 3.65 -12.14
CA ASN A 96 8.66 3.05 -11.21
C ASN A 96 9.93 3.90 -10.98
N VAL A 97 10.07 5.07 -11.64
CA VAL A 97 11.41 5.64 -11.85
C VAL A 97 11.60 7.10 -11.46
N LEU A 98 10.58 7.95 -11.58
CA LEU A 98 10.77 9.38 -11.36
C LEU A 98 9.66 9.97 -10.48
N PRO A 99 9.99 10.58 -9.33
CA PRO A 99 9.08 11.52 -8.70
C PRO A 99 8.91 12.70 -9.66
N LEU A 100 7.80 12.71 -10.42
CA LEU A 100 7.50 13.71 -11.44
C LEU A 100 7.19 15.05 -10.78
N ARG A 101 8.27 15.75 -10.42
CA ARG A 101 8.22 17.01 -9.70
C ARG A 101 9.00 18.13 -10.41
N ASN A 102 9.68 17.82 -11.53
CA ASN A 102 10.26 18.79 -12.47
C ASN A 102 9.78 18.52 -13.90
N CYS A 103 9.22 19.53 -14.58
CA CYS A 103 8.63 19.35 -15.92
C CYS A 103 9.66 19.14 -17.04
N GLU A 104 10.95 19.41 -16.81
CA GLU A 104 12.03 19.25 -17.80
C GLU A 104 13.38 18.97 -17.12
N VAL A 105 14.08 17.89 -17.50
CA VAL A 105 15.44 17.58 -17.02
C VAL A 105 16.33 17.19 -18.20
N GLU A 106 17.52 17.78 -18.32
CA GLU A 106 18.57 17.36 -19.26
C GLU A 106 19.54 16.38 -18.60
N PHE A 107 19.96 15.35 -19.33
CA PHE A 107 20.89 14.33 -18.83
C PHE A 107 21.71 13.73 -19.98
N ASP A 108 22.81 13.07 -19.64
CA ASP A 108 23.55 12.26 -20.59
C ASP A 108 22.87 10.90 -20.77
N MET A 109 22.85 10.36 -21.98
CA MET A 109 22.23 9.06 -22.25
C MET A 109 23.01 8.25 -23.29
N LEU A 110 22.83 6.94 -23.29
CA LEU A 110 23.32 6.03 -24.32
C LEU A 110 22.13 5.35 -25.00
N VAL A 111 22.14 5.26 -26.33
CA VAL A 111 21.18 4.43 -27.08
C VAL A 111 21.97 3.31 -27.74
N ASP A 112 21.80 2.08 -27.27
CA ASP A 112 22.64 0.92 -27.66
C ASP A 112 24.13 1.28 -27.72
N SER A 113 24.65 1.86 -26.64
CA SER A 113 26.05 2.35 -26.50
C SER A 113 26.44 3.59 -27.33
N ILE A 114 25.50 4.25 -28.03
CA ILE A 114 25.76 5.52 -28.73
C ILE A 114 25.47 6.70 -27.77
N PRO A 115 26.47 7.52 -27.41
CA PRO A 115 26.28 8.65 -26.49
C PRO A 115 25.47 9.78 -27.13
N ALA A 116 24.54 10.33 -26.36
CA ALA A 116 23.72 11.48 -26.68
C ALA A 116 23.41 12.30 -25.42
N GLN A 117 22.93 13.53 -25.61
CA GLN A 117 22.33 14.31 -24.52
C GLN A 117 20.81 14.26 -24.66
N GLY A 118 20.17 13.69 -23.66
CA GLY A 118 18.73 13.54 -23.55
C GLY A 118 18.08 14.69 -22.78
N LYS A 119 16.79 14.85 -23.02
CA LYS A 119 15.89 15.68 -22.23
C LYS A 119 14.59 14.90 -22.02
N ILE A 120 14.16 14.77 -20.77
CA ILE A 120 12.82 14.30 -20.44
C ILE A 120 11.95 15.52 -20.21
N ASP A 121 10.79 15.53 -20.87
CA ASP A 121 9.75 16.53 -20.67
C ASP A 121 8.37 15.85 -20.54
N VAL A 122 7.47 16.50 -19.80
CA VAL A 122 6.12 15.98 -19.61
C VAL A 122 5.15 16.73 -20.52
N GLY A 123 4.57 16.02 -21.48
CA GLY A 123 3.49 16.56 -22.32
C GLY A 123 2.12 16.26 -21.71
N VAL A 124 1.20 17.23 -21.76
CA VAL A 124 -0.20 17.03 -21.36
C VAL A 124 -1.09 17.00 -22.59
N GLN A 125 -2.00 16.02 -22.67
CA GLN A 125 -2.99 15.92 -23.73
C GLN A 125 -4.40 15.98 -23.16
N LEU A 126 -5.22 16.88 -23.70
CA LEU A 126 -6.64 16.94 -23.41
C LEU A 126 -7.42 16.24 -24.53
N TYR A 127 -8.08 15.13 -24.21
CA TYR A 127 -9.03 14.49 -25.11
C TYR A 127 -10.41 15.09 -24.94
N TYR A 128 -11.21 15.03 -26.00
CA TYR A 128 -12.62 15.42 -25.95
C TYR A 128 -13.48 14.44 -26.76
N ALA A 129 -14.70 14.17 -26.29
CA ALA A 129 -15.62 13.22 -26.90
C ALA A 129 -16.51 13.82 -28.00
N SER A 130 -16.85 15.12 -27.93
CA SER A 130 -17.90 15.75 -28.73
C SER A 130 -17.61 15.80 -30.25
N ASN A 131 -18.57 15.32 -31.04
CA ASN A 131 -18.54 15.40 -32.51
C ASN A 131 -18.72 16.84 -33.02
N ASP A 132 -19.51 17.65 -32.31
CA ASP A 132 -19.75 19.05 -32.66
C ASP A 132 -18.49 19.88 -32.44
N LEU A 133 -17.73 19.59 -31.38
CA LEU A 133 -16.42 20.20 -31.12
C LEU A 133 -15.42 19.86 -32.23
N LYS A 134 -15.43 18.60 -32.70
CA LYS A 134 -14.60 18.16 -33.84
C LYS A 134 -14.96 18.91 -35.12
N LYS A 135 -16.26 19.12 -35.40
CA LYS A 135 -16.73 19.86 -36.57
C LYS A 135 -16.34 21.35 -36.48
N TYR A 136 -16.49 21.96 -35.31
CA TYR A 136 -16.09 23.34 -35.04
C TYR A 136 -14.59 23.57 -35.29
N PHE A 137 -13.71 22.70 -34.78
CA PHE A 137 -12.28 22.81 -35.04
C PHE A 137 -11.91 22.61 -36.51
N LYS A 138 -12.64 21.76 -37.23
CA LYS A 138 -12.46 21.58 -38.68
C LYS A 138 -12.81 22.86 -39.45
N GLU A 139 -13.94 23.49 -39.13
CA GLU A 139 -14.37 24.75 -39.75
C GLU A 139 -13.45 25.93 -39.43
N LEU A 140 -12.88 25.97 -38.22
CA LEU A 140 -11.87 26.96 -37.82
C LEU A 140 -10.58 26.83 -38.61
N ASN A 141 -10.08 25.60 -38.76
CA ASN A 141 -8.84 25.32 -39.48
C ASN A 141 -8.95 25.59 -40.99
N GLU A 142 -10.14 25.43 -41.58
CA GLU A 142 -10.42 25.83 -42.97
C GLU A 142 -10.37 27.36 -43.16
N LYS A 143 -10.52 28.16 -42.09
CA LYS A 143 -10.44 29.62 -42.11
C LYS A 143 -9.06 30.17 -41.73
N ASP A 144 -8.40 29.58 -40.72
CA ASP A 144 -7.04 29.96 -40.25
C ASP A 144 -6.41 28.85 -39.35
N ASP A 145 -5.21 28.37 -39.68
CA ASP A 145 -4.47 27.27 -39.02
C ASP A 145 -3.84 27.69 -37.66
N LYS A 146 -4.03 28.94 -37.21
CA LYS A 146 -3.44 29.46 -35.95
C LYS A 146 -4.40 30.25 -35.05
N SER A 147 -5.71 30.11 -35.28
CA SER A 147 -6.71 30.77 -34.45
C SER A 147 -6.54 30.40 -32.97
N VAL A 148 -6.51 31.43 -32.12
CA VAL A 148 -6.44 31.31 -30.67
C VAL A 148 -7.84 31.04 -30.14
N ILE A 149 -7.98 30.03 -29.29
CA ILE A 149 -9.25 29.54 -28.79
C ILE A 149 -9.21 29.54 -27.26
N ASP A 150 -10.26 30.09 -26.67
CA ASP A 150 -10.50 30.03 -25.23
C ASP A 150 -11.33 28.80 -24.90
N MET A 151 -10.81 27.97 -24.01
CA MET A 151 -11.44 26.75 -23.55
C MET A 151 -11.71 26.83 -22.06
N PHE A 152 -12.94 26.57 -21.68
CA PHE A 152 -13.35 26.51 -20.28
C PHE A 152 -13.30 25.07 -19.81
N VAL A 153 -12.58 24.81 -18.72
CA VAL A 153 -12.53 23.49 -18.09
C VAL A 153 -13.20 23.58 -16.73
N ASP A 154 -14.28 22.82 -16.52
CA ASP A 154 -14.94 22.72 -15.22
C ASP A 154 -14.07 21.91 -14.26
N CYS A 155 -13.66 22.55 -13.16
CA CYS A 155 -12.73 21.98 -12.19
C CYS A 155 -13.42 21.14 -11.10
N LYS A 156 -14.75 20.97 -11.11
CA LYS A 156 -15.48 20.21 -10.08
C LYS A 156 -15.02 18.75 -9.91
N ASP A 157 -14.71 18.06 -11.00
CA ASP A 157 -14.20 16.68 -10.94
C ASP A 157 -12.69 16.63 -10.61
N ILE A 158 -11.99 17.74 -10.84
CA ILE A 158 -10.56 17.92 -10.55
C ILE A 158 -10.33 18.29 -9.07
N GLN A 159 -11.27 19.02 -8.46
CA GLN A 159 -11.29 19.39 -7.04
C GLN A 159 -11.20 18.19 -6.09
N LYS A 160 -11.71 17.02 -6.51
CA LYS A 160 -11.63 15.77 -5.73
C LYS A 160 -10.21 15.18 -5.65
N ILE A 161 -9.29 15.64 -6.50
CA ILE A 161 -7.93 15.08 -6.66
C ILE A 161 -6.86 16.04 -6.10
N LEU A 162 -7.19 17.32 -5.93
CA LEU A 162 -6.29 18.39 -5.48
C LEU A 162 -6.51 18.70 -3.99
N THR A 163 -6.07 17.83 -3.09
CA THR A 163 -6.28 18.00 -1.64
C THR A 163 -5.36 19.04 -0.98
N ASP A 164 -4.23 19.39 -1.60
CA ASP A 164 -3.15 20.15 -0.93
C ASP A 164 -2.95 21.57 -1.49
N TYR A 165 -3.83 22.05 -2.39
CA TYR A 165 -3.69 23.36 -3.04
C TYR A 165 -5.03 24.11 -3.10
N GLU A 166 -4.99 25.45 -3.02
CA GLU A 166 -6.17 26.28 -3.30
C GLU A 166 -6.66 26.02 -4.73
N SER A 167 -7.71 25.20 -4.87
CA SER A 167 -8.33 24.99 -6.17
C SER A 167 -8.89 26.31 -6.68
N PRO A 168 -8.69 26.68 -7.96
CA PRO A 168 -9.51 27.70 -8.57
C PRO A 168 -10.98 27.25 -8.49
N ASN A 169 -11.82 28.01 -7.79
CA ASN A 169 -13.26 27.77 -7.75
C ASN A 169 -13.87 28.10 -9.12
N GLY A 170 -14.51 27.12 -9.77
CA GLY A 170 -15.27 27.32 -11.01
C GLY A 170 -14.60 26.72 -12.26
N SER A 171 -14.63 27.47 -13.37
CA SER A 171 -14.03 27.07 -14.64
C SER A 171 -12.72 27.84 -14.89
N ILE A 172 -11.65 27.15 -15.28
CA ILE A 172 -10.44 27.84 -15.76
C ILE A 172 -10.53 28.09 -17.27
N VAL A 173 -9.98 29.20 -17.74
CA VAL A 173 -9.86 29.51 -19.17
C VAL A 173 -8.46 29.18 -19.64
N ILE A 174 -8.36 28.24 -20.56
CA ILE A 174 -7.11 27.89 -21.22
C ILE A 174 -7.14 28.44 -22.63
N THR A 175 -6.30 29.44 -22.87
CA THR A 175 -6.16 30.08 -24.18
C THR A 175 -5.00 29.43 -24.94
N GLN A 176 -5.29 28.75 -26.06
CA GLN A 176 -4.24 28.19 -26.90
C GLN A 176 -4.59 28.20 -28.39
N LYS A 177 -3.56 28.09 -29.25
CA LYS A 177 -3.74 27.98 -30.70
C LYS A 177 -4.30 26.60 -31.06
N SER A 178 -5.24 26.56 -32.00
CA SER A 178 -5.67 25.31 -32.61
C SER A 178 -4.48 24.57 -33.23
N ASN A 179 -4.53 23.24 -33.23
CA ASN A 179 -3.50 22.38 -33.83
C ASN A 179 -4.16 21.19 -34.54
N LYS A 180 -3.44 20.57 -35.48
CA LYS A 180 -3.93 19.46 -36.31
C LYS A 180 -4.35 18.23 -35.49
N THR A 181 -3.75 18.01 -34.33
CA THR A 181 -4.07 16.88 -33.44
C THR A 181 -5.47 16.98 -32.83
N ALA A 182 -6.00 18.19 -32.59
CA ALA A 182 -7.40 18.34 -32.17
C ALA A 182 -8.32 17.67 -33.19
N ILE A 183 -8.13 18.03 -34.46
CA ILE A 183 -9.06 17.67 -35.53
C ILE A 183 -8.98 16.19 -35.87
N ASN A 184 -7.78 15.63 -36.00
CA ASN A 184 -7.62 14.26 -36.50
C ASN A 184 -7.85 13.22 -35.40
N ASP A 185 -7.33 13.46 -34.20
CA ASP A 185 -7.21 12.44 -33.16
C ASP A 185 -8.06 12.77 -31.91
N ARG A 186 -8.85 13.85 -31.97
CA ARG A 186 -9.65 14.38 -30.82
C ARG A 186 -8.81 14.63 -29.57
N GLN A 187 -7.54 14.98 -29.76
CA GLN A 187 -6.59 15.19 -28.69
C GLN A 187 -5.87 16.52 -28.86
N TRP A 188 -5.74 17.27 -27.77
CA TRP A 188 -5.10 18.56 -27.76
C TRP A 188 -3.85 18.51 -26.90
N THR A 189 -2.69 18.63 -27.55
CA THR A 189 -1.42 18.78 -26.82
C THR A 189 -1.40 20.17 -26.20
N MET A 190 -1.34 20.22 -24.87
CA MET A 190 -1.43 21.43 -24.06
C MET A 190 -0.03 22.03 -23.82
N SER A 191 0.02 23.34 -23.58
CA SER A 191 1.24 23.99 -23.10
C SER A 191 1.52 23.63 -21.63
N ASN A 192 2.80 23.54 -21.25
CA ASN A 192 3.24 23.35 -19.86
C ASN A 192 2.72 24.41 -18.88
N LYS A 193 2.19 25.54 -19.36
CA LYS A 193 1.46 26.52 -18.54
C LYS A 193 0.25 25.92 -17.81
N ILE A 194 -0.24 24.76 -18.26
CA ILE A 194 -1.31 24.01 -17.61
C ILE A 194 -0.95 23.58 -16.18
N PHE A 195 0.34 23.35 -15.90
CA PHE A 195 0.82 22.98 -14.56
C PHE A 195 0.70 24.13 -13.55
N ASN A 196 0.56 25.38 -14.01
CA ASN A 196 0.25 26.51 -13.13
C ASN A 196 -1.15 26.42 -12.52
N TYR A 197 -2.02 25.56 -13.07
CA TYR A 197 -3.41 25.40 -12.64
C TYR A 197 -3.70 24.01 -12.06
N PHE A 198 -2.90 22.99 -12.41
CA PHE A 198 -3.12 21.60 -12.01
C PHE A 198 -1.81 20.87 -11.67
N PRO A 199 -1.57 20.51 -10.40
CA PRO A 199 -0.60 19.49 -10.04
C PRO A 199 -1.22 18.10 -10.23
N PHE A 200 -0.87 17.42 -11.32
CA PHE A 200 -1.44 16.11 -11.62
C PHE A 200 -0.73 15.00 -10.81
N LYS A 201 -1.44 14.32 -9.91
CA LYS A 201 -0.95 13.12 -9.17
C LYS A 201 -1.22 11.79 -9.90
N LYS A 202 -2.14 11.77 -10.87
CA LYS A 202 -2.53 10.58 -11.65
C LYS A 202 -2.38 10.84 -13.15
N GLY A 203 -1.96 9.82 -13.90
CA GLY A 203 -1.77 9.91 -15.36
C GLY A 203 -3.03 10.24 -16.17
N TYR A 204 -4.22 10.23 -15.54
CA TYR A 204 -5.50 10.58 -16.17
C TYR A 204 -6.41 11.36 -15.21
N VAL A 205 -7.04 12.42 -15.70
CA VAL A 205 -8.08 13.18 -14.96
C VAL A 205 -9.25 13.45 -15.88
N LYS A 206 -10.46 12.99 -15.50
CA LYS A 206 -11.70 13.33 -16.22
C LYS A 206 -12.07 14.78 -15.96
N CYS A 207 -12.59 15.47 -16.97
CA CYS A 207 -13.01 16.86 -16.85
C CYS A 207 -14.10 17.19 -17.87
N ASN A 208 -14.93 18.18 -17.59
CA ASN A 208 -15.85 18.73 -18.57
C ASN A 208 -15.23 19.95 -19.25
N VAL A 209 -15.35 20.01 -20.58
CA VAL A 209 -14.72 21.00 -21.43
C VAL A 209 -15.80 21.74 -22.22
N ILE A 210 -15.69 23.08 -22.27
CA ILE A 210 -16.59 23.93 -23.04
C ILE A 210 -15.75 24.82 -23.96
N VAL A 211 -16.04 24.78 -25.26
CA VAL A 211 -15.41 25.65 -26.27
C VAL A 211 -16.50 26.28 -27.10
N ASN A 212 -16.57 27.62 -27.12
CA ASN A 212 -17.56 28.36 -27.90
C ASN A 212 -19.01 27.86 -27.68
N ASN A 213 -19.40 27.64 -26.41
CA ASN A 213 -20.68 27.07 -25.96
C ASN A 213 -20.97 25.61 -26.38
N ILE A 214 -19.98 24.90 -26.92
CA ILE A 214 -20.09 23.46 -27.22
C ILE A 214 -19.53 22.69 -26.03
N HIS A 215 -20.35 21.86 -25.41
CA HIS A 215 -19.98 21.02 -24.28
C HIS A 215 -19.38 19.70 -24.76
N SER A 216 -18.36 19.24 -24.05
CA SER A 216 -17.76 17.93 -24.27
C SER A 216 -17.24 17.37 -22.95
N GLU A 217 -17.46 16.08 -22.73
CA GLU A 217 -16.62 15.33 -21.79
C GLU A 217 -15.20 15.30 -22.33
N GLY A 218 -14.24 15.42 -21.43
CA GLY A 218 -12.83 15.39 -21.73
C GLY A 218 -12.02 14.64 -20.68
N ARG A 219 -10.76 14.39 -21.02
CA ARG A 219 -9.79 13.78 -20.11
C ARG A 219 -8.41 14.37 -20.35
N PHE A 220 -7.74 14.79 -19.29
CA PHE A 220 -6.31 15.05 -19.33
C PHE A 220 -5.56 13.73 -19.26
N ARG A 221 -4.51 13.61 -20.06
CA ARG A 221 -3.54 12.52 -20.04
C ARG A 221 -2.13 13.11 -19.95
N ILE A 222 -1.34 12.60 -19.03
CA ILE A 222 0.07 12.94 -18.91
C ILE A 222 0.87 11.95 -19.75
N ILE A 223 1.83 12.45 -20.53
CA ILE A 223 2.68 11.63 -21.39
C ILE A 223 4.15 12.07 -21.20
N PRO A 224 5.00 11.23 -20.58
CA PRO A 224 6.42 11.48 -20.56
C PRO A 224 6.98 11.35 -21.98
N ARG A 225 7.79 12.33 -22.37
CA ARG A 225 8.52 12.38 -23.63
C ARG A 225 10.00 12.37 -23.34
N LEU A 226 10.70 11.54 -24.09
CA LEU A 226 12.14 11.43 -24.07
C LEU A 226 12.66 11.98 -25.39
N SER A 227 13.37 13.09 -25.36
CA SER A 227 13.98 13.71 -26.53
C SER A 227 15.49 13.73 -26.40
N PHE A 228 16.20 13.95 -27.51
CA PHE A 228 17.65 14.09 -27.51
C PHE A 228 18.12 15.22 -28.42
N LYS A 229 19.26 15.82 -28.06
CA LYS A 229 19.91 16.86 -28.86
C LYS A 229 20.37 16.28 -30.19
N LYS A 230 20.32 17.10 -31.25
CA LYS A 230 20.67 16.70 -32.62
C LYS A 230 22.01 15.95 -32.67
N ASN A 231 21.95 14.67 -33.01
CA ASN A 231 23.11 13.79 -33.11
C ASN A 231 23.04 13.00 -34.43
N PRO A 232 23.80 13.40 -35.48
CA PRO A 232 23.71 12.79 -36.80
C PRO A 232 23.97 11.27 -36.80
N LYS A 233 24.89 10.80 -35.95
CA LYS A 233 25.21 9.37 -35.85
C LYS A 233 24.05 8.57 -35.25
N LEU A 234 23.43 9.09 -34.20
CA LEU A 234 22.26 8.46 -33.58
C LEU A 234 21.05 8.49 -34.52
N GLN A 235 20.82 9.60 -35.22
CA GLN A 235 19.71 9.71 -36.18
C GLN A 235 19.87 8.73 -37.34
N GLU A 236 21.08 8.59 -37.88
CA GLU A 236 21.39 7.60 -38.91
C GLU A 236 21.18 6.16 -38.39
N TYR A 237 21.69 5.84 -37.21
CA TYR A 237 21.47 4.55 -36.55
C TYR A 237 19.99 4.19 -36.36
N LEU A 238 19.19 5.14 -35.86
CA LEU A 238 17.76 4.95 -35.62
C LEU A 238 16.98 4.78 -36.94
N SER A 239 17.37 5.50 -38.00
CA SER A 239 16.76 5.34 -39.33
C SER A 239 17.07 3.98 -39.97
N GLN A 240 18.27 3.43 -39.73
CA GLN A 240 18.68 2.12 -40.24
C GLN A 240 18.07 0.95 -39.44
N ASN A 241 17.63 1.21 -38.20
CA ASN A 241 17.03 0.22 -37.30
C ASN A 241 15.54 0.44 -37.07
N MET A 242 14.81 0.91 -38.08
CA MET A 242 13.37 1.18 -37.99
C MET A 242 12.57 -0.05 -37.53
N ASP A 243 11.59 0.17 -36.65
CA ASP A 243 10.73 -0.84 -36.03
C ASP A 243 11.42 -1.85 -35.08
N LYS A 244 12.70 -1.68 -34.76
CA LYS A 244 13.40 -2.47 -33.73
C LYS A 244 13.32 -1.82 -32.36
N GLU A 245 13.43 -2.63 -31.31
CA GLU A 245 13.64 -2.12 -29.95
C GLU A 245 15.10 -1.71 -29.76
N VAL A 246 15.30 -0.58 -29.10
CA VAL A 246 16.62 -0.08 -28.67
C VAL A 246 16.61 0.10 -27.16
N ASN A 247 17.75 -0.17 -26.53
CA ASN A 247 17.94 0.12 -25.11
C ASN A 247 18.44 1.54 -24.97
N ILE A 248 17.76 2.32 -24.12
CA ILE A 248 18.15 3.68 -23.79
C ILE A 248 18.56 3.73 -22.33
N GLU A 249 19.82 4.02 -22.07
CA GLU A 249 20.42 4.11 -20.76
C GLU A 249 20.55 5.60 -20.38
N LEU A 250 19.84 6.06 -19.34
CA LEU A 250 19.82 7.45 -18.87
C LEU A 250 20.76 7.60 -17.68
N LYS A 251 21.70 8.54 -17.74
CA LYS A 251 22.63 8.81 -16.64
C LYS A 251 21.94 9.65 -15.56
N ILE A 252 21.84 9.13 -14.34
CA ILE A 252 21.05 9.77 -13.27
C ILE A 252 21.87 10.69 -12.34
N ASP A 253 23.18 10.83 -12.55
CA ASP A 253 24.09 11.60 -11.67
C ASP A 253 23.71 13.08 -11.45
N ASN A 254 22.86 13.65 -12.32
CA ASN A 254 22.38 15.03 -12.24
C ASN A 254 20.91 15.15 -11.82
N PHE A 255 20.24 14.05 -11.47
CA PHE A 255 18.90 14.09 -10.90
C PHE A 255 19.05 14.44 -9.42
N ASP A 256 18.78 15.70 -9.11
CA ASP A 256 18.69 16.17 -7.74
C ASP A 256 17.32 15.78 -7.17
N PHE A 257 17.29 14.68 -6.42
CA PHE A 257 16.08 14.16 -5.78
C PHE A 257 15.66 14.99 -4.55
N ASP A 258 16.58 15.78 -3.98
CA ASP A 258 16.39 16.55 -2.74
C ASP A 258 15.94 18.01 -2.98
N ASN A 259 16.18 18.60 -4.14
CA ASN A 259 15.78 19.98 -4.47
C ASN A 259 14.28 20.16 -4.78
N PHE A 260 13.43 19.23 -4.33
CA PHE A 260 12.00 19.42 -4.41
C PHE A 260 11.47 20.38 -3.34
N LYS A 261 11.47 21.67 -3.66
CA LYS A 261 10.55 22.67 -3.08
C LYS A 261 9.91 23.45 -4.21
N PRO A 262 8.57 23.44 -4.37
CA PRO A 262 7.92 24.43 -5.21
C PRO A 262 8.05 25.80 -4.52
N ASN A 263 9.10 26.54 -4.87
CA ASN A 263 9.25 27.91 -4.41
C ASN A 263 8.35 28.81 -5.28
N PHE A 264 7.17 29.12 -4.77
CA PHE A 264 6.22 30.04 -5.40
C PHE A 264 6.14 31.41 -4.72
N ASP A 265 7.21 31.88 -4.05
CA ASP A 265 7.32 33.30 -3.76
C ASP A 265 8.77 33.80 -3.84
N CYS A 266 8.96 34.84 -4.66
CA CYS A 266 10.19 35.61 -4.68
C CYS A 266 10.19 36.60 -3.51
N ASP A 267 11.18 36.40 -2.62
CA ASP A 267 12.16 37.42 -2.19
C ASP A 267 12.16 37.85 -0.70
N LYS A 268 13.40 37.92 -0.18
CA LYS A 268 13.94 38.58 1.03
C LYS A 268 13.77 37.93 2.41
N SER A 269 14.84 37.30 2.89
CA SER A 269 15.69 37.91 3.93
C SER A 269 17.00 37.14 4.11
N LYS A 270 18.05 37.89 4.48
CA LYS A 270 19.40 37.42 4.79
C LYS A 270 19.45 36.93 6.24
N ASP A 271 20.13 35.81 6.49
CA ASP A 271 21.12 35.62 7.56
C ASP A 271 21.85 34.28 7.30
N LYS A 272 23.15 34.26 6.96
CA LYS A 272 24.35 34.36 7.80
C LYS A 272 24.44 33.34 8.96
N GLY A 273 25.26 32.30 8.74
CA GLY A 273 26.20 31.82 9.75
C GLY A 273 26.19 30.33 10.09
N LYS A 274 27.10 29.58 9.43
CA LYS A 274 27.81 28.37 9.88
C LYS A 274 27.52 27.86 11.31
N SER A 275 27.23 26.57 11.46
CA SER A 275 28.23 25.53 11.77
C SER A 275 27.60 24.13 11.93
N SER A 276 28.32 23.11 11.42
CA SER A 276 28.25 21.68 11.77
C SER A 276 26.91 20.94 11.64
N LEU A 277 26.42 20.76 10.42
CA LEU A 277 25.25 19.93 10.09
C LEU A 277 25.59 18.75 9.15
N ASP A 278 26.88 18.49 8.94
CA ASP A 278 27.38 17.39 8.07
C ASP A 278 27.46 16.03 8.81
N GLU A 279 26.92 15.93 10.03
CA GLU A 279 26.92 14.69 10.85
C GLU A 279 25.51 14.10 11.12
N PHE A 280 24.45 14.63 10.48
CA PHE A 280 23.06 14.22 10.72
C PHE A 280 22.24 13.90 9.45
N ILE A 281 22.89 13.70 8.31
CA ILE A 281 22.22 13.09 7.14
C ILE A 281 22.35 11.57 7.31
N GLY A 282 21.58 11.03 8.26
CA GLY A 282 21.30 9.61 8.31
C GLY A 282 20.16 9.35 7.34
N ASP A 283 20.42 8.53 6.33
CA ASP A 283 19.47 7.67 5.61
C ASP A 283 18.03 7.78 6.14
N LEU A 284 17.12 8.50 5.45
CA LEU A 284 15.73 8.65 5.87
C LEU A 284 15.00 7.32 5.65
N SER A 285 15.22 6.36 6.55
CA SER A 285 14.56 5.07 6.52
C SER A 285 13.06 5.27 6.68
N LYS A 286 12.26 4.75 5.73
CA LYS A 286 10.77 4.79 5.76
C LYS A 286 10.15 3.88 6.83
N TYR A 287 10.92 3.53 7.85
CA TYR A 287 10.45 2.77 8.98
C TYR A 287 11.20 3.15 10.24
N VAL A 288 10.57 2.91 11.39
CA VAL A 288 11.19 3.10 12.69
C VAL A 288 10.77 1.97 13.64
N ILE A 289 11.74 1.48 14.41
CA ILE A 289 11.49 0.51 15.47
C ILE A 289 11.52 1.26 16.79
N VAL A 290 10.43 1.20 17.54
CA VAL A 290 10.29 1.87 18.84
C VAL A 290 10.08 0.80 19.91
N PRO A 291 11.07 0.57 20.78
CA PRO A 291 10.89 -0.32 21.91
C PRO A 291 9.96 0.35 22.94
N VAL A 292 8.85 -0.33 23.25
CA VAL A 292 7.88 0.17 24.24
C VAL A 292 8.46 0.01 25.63
N GLY A 293 8.44 1.08 26.43
CA GLY A 293 8.90 1.04 27.82
C GLY A 293 7.80 0.57 28.77
N ALA A 294 8.18 -0.09 29.88
CA ALA A 294 7.25 -0.56 30.91
C ALA A 294 6.51 0.57 31.68
N ASN A 295 6.96 1.82 31.53
CA ASN A 295 6.42 3.00 32.19
C ASN A 295 5.58 3.88 31.25
N TRP A 296 5.19 3.39 30.07
CA TRP A 296 4.37 4.15 29.14
C TRP A 296 2.92 4.22 29.62
N THR A 297 2.54 5.38 30.14
CA THR A 297 1.20 5.63 30.70
C THR A 297 0.30 6.48 29.81
N ASP A 298 0.88 7.19 28.84
CA ASP A 298 0.22 8.13 27.95
C ASP A 298 0.89 8.13 26.56
N ASN A 299 0.31 8.90 25.63
CA ASN A 299 0.72 8.97 24.23
C ASN A 299 2.04 9.73 24.00
N THR A 300 2.66 10.31 25.03
CA THR A 300 3.80 11.23 24.90
C THR A 300 5.00 10.57 24.23
N ASN A 301 5.23 9.28 24.48
CA ASN A 301 6.36 8.56 23.89
C ASN A 301 6.19 8.28 22.38
N ILE A 302 4.96 8.41 21.87
CA ILE A 302 4.66 8.24 20.44
C ILE A 302 4.45 9.60 19.77
N MET A 303 3.69 10.50 20.39
CA MET A 303 3.38 11.80 19.80
C MET A 303 4.43 12.85 20.08
N GLY A 304 5.16 12.73 21.19
CA GLY A 304 5.94 13.84 21.73
C GLY A 304 5.09 14.75 22.61
N TYR A 305 5.67 15.87 23.03
CA TYR A 305 4.98 16.84 23.86
C TYR A 305 5.50 18.25 23.63
N TYR A 306 4.62 19.23 23.81
CA TYR A 306 5.02 20.63 23.83
C TYR A 306 5.61 21.01 25.18
N ASN A 307 6.89 21.39 25.19
CA ASN A 307 7.55 21.85 26.39
C ASN A 307 7.32 23.36 26.55
N VAL A 308 6.41 23.71 27.47
CA VAL A 308 6.01 25.10 27.76
C VAL A 308 7.18 25.96 28.25
N ILE A 309 8.23 25.36 28.84
CA ILE A 309 9.39 26.11 29.36
C ILE A 309 10.32 26.51 28.21
N THR A 310 10.54 25.61 27.26
CA THR A 310 11.41 25.87 26.10
C THR A 310 10.64 26.45 24.91
N GLU A 311 9.31 26.53 25.00
CA GLU A 311 8.39 26.92 23.94
C GLU A 311 8.55 26.09 22.65
N ASP A 312 8.99 24.84 22.78
CA ASP A 312 9.34 23.97 21.66
C ASP A 312 8.67 22.59 21.78
N TYR A 313 8.33 22.00 20.64
CA TYR A 313 7.73 20.68 20.58
C TYR A 313 8.82 19.61 20.57
N GLN A 314 8.86 18.79 21.61
CA GLN A 314 9.77 17.64 21.65
C GLN A 314 9.18 16.51 20.82
N SER A 315 9.75 16.29 19.63
CA SER A 315 9.36 15.19 18.75
C SER A 315 9.87 13.84 19.26
N THR A 316 9.30 12.77 18.69
CA THR A 316 9.75 11.40 18.89
C THR A 316 10.00 10.77 17.53
N PRO A 317 10.77 9.67 17.46
CA PRO A 317 11.00 8.98 16.20
C PRO A 317 9.70 8.51 15.51
N ALA A 318 8.68 8.12 16.30
CA ALA A 318 7.38 7.74 15.77
C ALA A 318 6.63 8.94 15.17
N PHE A 319 6.61 10.07 15.88
CA PHE A 319 5.97 11.30 15.40
C PHE A 319 6.63 11.84 14.13
N ASP A 320 7.97 11.83 14.09
CA ASP A 320 8.73 12.27 12.92
C ASP A 320 8.45 11.37 11.71
N LEU A 321 8.39 10.04 11.90
CA LEU A 321 8.00 9.11 10.84
C LEU A 321 6.60 9.40 10.30
N ILE A 322 5.61 9.64 11.18
CA ILE A 322 4.23 9.92 10.78
C ILE A 322 4.16 11.21 9.96
N LYS A 323 4.91 12.26 10.37
CA LYS A 323 4.99 13.52 9.63
C LYS A 323 5.63 13.37 8.26
N GLU A 324 6.64 12.51 8.12
CA GLU A 324 7.23 12.22 6.81
C GLU A 324 6.25 11.41 5.95
N ALA A 325 5.57 10.41 6.52
CA ALA A 325 4.53 9.65 5.82
C ALA A 325 3.41 10.54 5.26
N GLN A 326 3.00 11.58 6.01
CA GLN A 326 2.02 12.58 5.54
C GLN A 326 2.50 13.38 4.31
N LYS A 327 3.81 13.59 4.15
CA LYS A 327 4.39 14.32 3.01
C LYS A 327 4.61 13.43 1.78
N ASP A 328 4.64 12.12 1.98
CA ASP A 328 5.02 11.10 0.99
C ASP A 328 4.01 9.96 0.89
N LEU A 329 2.76 10.29 0.51
CA LEU A 329 1.64 9.35 0.43
C LEU A 329 1.82 8.22 -0.61
N ASP A 330 2.74 8.39 -1.55
CA ASP A 330 2.98 7.41 -2.63
C ASP A 330 3.81 6.21 -2.16
N ASN A 331 4.40 6.28 -0.96
CA ASN A 331 5.27 5.24 -0.42
C ASN A 331 4.77 4.76 0.95
N PRO A 332 4.86 3.46 1.25
CA PRO A 332 4.49 2.93 2.55
C PRO A 332 5.53 3.27 3.63
N TYR A 333 5.05 3.57 4.83
CA TYR A 333 5.85 3.85 6.02
C TYR A 333 5.52 2.84 7.13
N PHE A 334 6.52 2.36 7.88
CA PHE A 334 6.31 1.32 8.87
C PHE A 334 6.72 1.76 10.29
N LEU A 335 5.75 1.85 11.20
CA LEU A 335 5.97 2.03 12.62
C LEU A 335 5.93 0.67 13.33
N ILE A 336 7.10 0.20 13.78
CA ILE A 336 7.22 -1.09 14.46
C ILE A 336 7.33 -0.83 15.97
N LEU A 337 6.32 -1.25 16.74
CA LEU A 337 6.29 -1.15 18.20
C LEU A 337 6.78 -2.46 18.80
N ASP A 338 8.03 -2.48 19.28
CA ASP A 338 8.64 -3.66 19.84
C ASP A 338 8.23 -3.86 21.30
N GLU A 339 7.88 -5.10 21.66
CA GLU A 339 7.33 -5.45 22.99
C GLU A 339 6.11 -4.59 23.38
N MET A 340 5.17 -4.47 22.45
CA MET A 340 3.98 -3.63 22.57
C MET A 340 3.21 -3.88 23.87
N ASN A 341 3.16 -5.13 24.34
CA ASN A 341 2.47 -5.52 25.56
C ASN A 341 3.23 -5.23 26.87
N LEU A 342 4.42 -4.61 26.82
CA LEU A 342 5.18 -4.23 28.02
C LEU A 342 4.47 -3.15 28.84
N SER A 343 3.63 -2.35 28.19
CA SER A 343 2.72 -1.39 28.82
C SER A 343 1.27 -1.62 28.38
N HIS A 344 0.31 -1.00 29.09
CA HIS A 344 -1.09 -1.05 28.71
C HIS A 344 -1.32 -0.31 27.38
N VAL A 345 -1.39 -1.05 26.28
CA VAL A 345 -1.56 -0.53 24.91
C VAL A 345 -2.74 0.41 24.77
N GLU A 346 -3.86 0.09 25.41
CA GLU A 346 -5.06 0.93 25.39
C GLU A 346 -4.91 2.31 26.04
N ARG A 347 -3.81 2.56 26.78
CA ARG A 347 -3.52 3.87 27.39
C ARG A 347 -2.65 4.72 26.48
N TYR A 348 -1.44 4.24 26.17
CA TYR A 348 -0.49 5.03 25.39
C TYR A 348 -0.86 5.09 23.90
N PHE A 349 -1.65 4.13 23.41
CA PHE A 349 -2.08 4.04 22.01
C PHE A 349 -3.54 4.45 21.80
N ALA A 350 -4.19 5.03 22.82
CA ALA A 350 -5.63 5.32 22.80
C ALA A 350 -6.05 6.18 21.61
N ASP A 351 -5.34 7.27 21.34
CA ASP A 351 -5.70 8.21 20.27
C ASP A 351 -5.51 7.59 18.88
N PHE A 352 -4.49 6.75 18.70
CA PHE A 352 -4.31 5.99 17.46
C PHE A 352 -5.45 5.01 17.23
N LEU A 353 -5.85 4.26 18.27
CA LEU A 353 -7.00 3.34 18.18
C LEU A 353 -8.29 4.08 17.84
N SER A 354 -8.46 5.31 18.35
CA SER A 354 -9.59 6.17 18.02
C SER A 354 -9.52 6.64 16.56
N ALA A 355 -8.39 7.21 16.14
CA ALA A 355 -8.20 7.73 14.78
C ALA A 355 -8.29 6.64 13.69
N ILE A 356 -7.79 5.43 13.95
CA ILE A 356 -7.94 4.26 13.05
C ILE A 356 -9.41 3.86 12.88
N GLU A 357 -10.28 4.16 13.85
CA GLU A 357 -11.70 3.84 13.77
C GLU A 357 -12.56 4.97 13.20
N SER A 358 -12.37 6.20 13.66
CA SER A 358 -13.20 7.33 13.24
C SER A 358 -12.68 8.05 11.99
N GLY A 359 -11.41 7.86 11.64
CA GLY A 359 -10.71 8.68 10.63
C GLY A 359 -10.47 10.12 11.08
N GLU A 360 -10.74 10.44 12.35
CA GLU A 360 -10.54 11.76 12.91
C GLU A 360 -9.07 12.06 13.19
N GLU A 361 -8.74 13.34 13.21
CA GLU A 361 -7.38 13.79 13.47
C GLU A 361 -7.08 13.77 14.97
N ILE A 362 -5.85 13.41 15.33
CA ILE A 362 -5.41 13.33 16.71
C ILE A 362 -5.00 14.73 17.19
N PRO A 363 -5.58 15.28 18.27
CA PRO A 363 -5.21 16.60 18.76
C PRO A 363 -3.78 16.59 19.34
N LEU A 364 -2.97 17.58 18.97
CA LEU A 364 -1.65 17.79 19.56
C LEU A 364 -1.72 18.87 20.64
N TYR A 365 -0.95 18.70 21.72
CA TYR A 365 -0.84 19.71 22.77
C TYR A 365 0.09 20.86 22.33
N GLY A 366 -0.28 22.11 22.64
CA GLY A 366 0.62 23.27 22.58
C GLY A 366 0.38 24.24 21.41
N GLU A 367 -0.24 23.77 20.34
CA GLU A 367 -0.73 24.59 19.21
C GLU A 367 -2.07 23.97 18.78
N ASP A 368 -3.03 24.73 18.23
CA ASP A 368 -4.29 24.21 17.65
C ASP A 368 -4.00 23.36 16.38
N LYS A 369 -3.11 22.38 16.50
CA LYS A 369 -2.62 21.51 15.44
C LYS A 369 -3.12 20.11 15.71
N THR A 370 -3.49 19.45 14.64
CA THR A 370 -4.02 18.10 14.63
C THR A 370 -3.12 17.23 13.76
N LEU A 371 -3.08 15.93 14.05
CA LEU A 371 -2.32 14.94 13.32
C LEU A 371 -3.29 13.95 12.66
N LYS A 372 -3.46 14.05 11.35
CA LYS A 372 -4.19 13.05 10.57
C LYS A 372 -3.30 11.83 10.32
N LEU A 373 -3.74 10.63 10.70
CA LEU A 373 -3.00 9.41 10.33
C LEU A 373 -3.02 9.23 8.81
N PRO A 374 -1.86 9.12 8.14
CA PRO A 374 -1.83 8.98 6.70
C PRO A 374 -2.07 7.51 6.31
N GLU A 375 -2.73 7.28 5.18
CA GLU A 375 -3.21 5.96 4.74
C GLU A 375 -2.07 5.00 4.37
N ASN A 376 -0.88 5.53 4.11
CA ASN A 376 0.34 4.79 3.81
C ASN A 376 1.15 4.40 5.06
N LEU A 377 0.68 4.70 6.27
CA LEU A 377 1.34 4.31 7.52
C LEU A 377 0.84 2.95 8.00
N PHE A 378 1.75 1.99 8.11
CA PHE A 378 1.51 0.65 8.66
C PHE A 378 2.13 0.55 10.05
N ILE A 379 1.33 0.09 11.02
CA ILE A 379 1.70 -0.09 12.41
C ILE A 379 1.80 -1.58 12.70
N ILE A 380 2.95 -2.03 13.20
CA ILE A 380 3.19 -3.44 13.52
C ILE A 380 3.64 -3.52 14.99
N GLY A 381 2.81 -4.09 15.84
CA GLY A 381 3.15 -4.37 17.24
C GLY A 381 3.71 -5.78 17.42
N THR A 382 4.78 -5.97 18.17
CA THR A 382 5.28 -7.31 18.52
C THR A 382 5.00 -7.63 19.98
N VAL A 383 4.69 -8.89 20.27
CA VAL A 383 4.35 -9.38 21.61
C VAL A 383 5.09 -10.66 21.93
N ASN A 384 5.75 -10.65 23.09
CA ASN A 384 6.38 -11.83 23.67
C ASN A 384 5.38 -12.52 24.60
N VAL A 385 5.15 -13.81 24.34
CA VAL A 385 4.24 -14.68 25.11
C VAL A 385 4.85 -15.10 26.45
N ASP A 386 6.17 -15.40 26.45
CA ASP A 386 6.89 -16.00 27.57
C ASP A 386 7.03 -15.07 28.80
N GLU A 387 7.04 -13.75 28.55
CA GLU A 387 7.17 -12.72 29.58
C GLU A 387 5.85 -11.94 29.66
N THR A 388 4.90 -12.48 30.43
CA THR A 388 3.56 -11.91 30.59
C THR A 388 3.61 -10.47 31.12
N THR A 389 3.22 -9.47 30.32
CA THR A 389 3.19 -8.09 30.84
C THR A 389 1.80 -7.45 30.81
N TYR A 390 0.98 -7.51 29.75
CA TYR A 390 -0.46 -7.21 29.84
C TYR A 390 -1.28 -7.93 28.76
N MET A 391 -2.49 -8.40 29.10
CA MET A 391 -3.43 -8.89 28.09
C MET A 391 -3.98 -7.72 27.28
N PHE A 392 -4.16 -7.93 25.97
CA PHE A 392 -4.85 -6.96 25.13
C PHE A 392 -6.34 -6.91 25.45
N SER A 393 -6.89 -5.70 25.48
CA SER A 393 -8.33 -5.54 25.55
C SER A 393 -8.97 -5.83 24.19
N PRO A 394 -10.26 -6.22 24.16
CA PRO A 394 -11.01 -6.40 22.91
C PRO A 394 -10.95 -5.17 22.00
N LYS A 395 -10.83 -3.96 22.56
CA LYS A 395 -10.68 -2.72 21.79
C LYS A 395 -9.43 -2.72 20.91
N VAL A 396 -8.32 -3.27 21.39
CA VAL A 396 -7.08 -3.37 20.61
C VAL A 396 -7.20 -4.48 19.58
N LEU A 397 -7.68 -5.67 19.98
CA LEU A 397 -7.80 -6.84 19.12
C LEU A 397 -8.82 -6.65 17.98
N ASP A 398 -9.89 -5.88 18.21
CA ASP A 398 -10.84 -5.49 17.14
C ASP A 398 -10.18 -4.60 16.08
N ARG A 399 -9.11 -3.89 16.45
CA ARG A 399 -8.45 -2.91 15.58
C ARG A 399 -7.23 -3.48 14.85
N ALA A 400 -6.71 -4.64 15.27
CA ALA A 400 -5.53 -5.26 14.67
C ALA A 400 -5.81 -6.66 14.12
N ASN A 401 -5.05 -7.11 13.12
CA ASN A 401 -4.91 -8.55 12.85
C ASN A 401 -3.88 -9.15 13.82
N THR A 402 -4.15 -10.33 14.38
CA THR A 402 -3.21 -11.00 15.30
C THR A 402 -2.59 -12.20 14.61
N ILE A 403 -1.27 -12.21 14.41
CA ILE A 403 -0.54 -13.28 13.75
C ILE A 403 0.35 -13.98 14.78
N GLU A 404 0.12 -15.27 14.98
CA GLU A 404 0.88 -16.10 15.91
C GLU A 404 2.08 -16.74 15.22
N PHE A 405 3.26 -16.58 15.82
CA PHE A 405 4.53 -17.16 15.39
C PHE A 405 4.82 -18.39 16.22
N ASP A 406 4.65 -19.54 15.59
CA ASP A 406 4.99 -20.83 16.17
C ASP A 406 6.52 -21.04 16.12
N THR A 407 7.07 -21.75 17.11
CA THR A 407 8.49 -22.15 17.08
C THR A 407 8.68 -23.29 16.09
N LEU A 408 9.47 -23.06 15.05
CA LEU A 408 9.90 -24.12 14.13
C LEU A 408 10.81 -25.12 14.85
N ALA A 409 10.61 -26.41 14.61
CA ALA A 409 11.54 -27.42 15.10
C ALA A 409 12.92 -27.21 14.46
N ALA A 410 13.98 -27.40 15.24
CA ALA A 410 15.35 -27.15 14.78
C ALA A 410 15.70 -27.94 13.51
N TRP A 411 15.22 -29.19 13.41
CA TRP A 411 15.40 -30.00 12.20
C TRP A 411 14.75 -29.35 10.98
N ASP A 412 13.47 -28.96 11.11
CA ASP A 412 12.71 -28.37 10.02
C ASP A 412 13.37 -27.06 9.56
N TYR A 413 13.75 -26.19 10.50
CA TYR A 413 14.47 -24.94 10.18
C TYR A 413 15.81 -25.18 9.47
N MET A 414 16.58 -26.19 9.88
CA MET A 414 17.90 -26.47 9.28
C MET A 414 17.80 -27.11 7.89
N VAL A 415 16.72 -27.84 7.60
CA VAL A 415 16.52 -28.54 6.32
C VAL A 415 15.71 -27.69 5.33
N SER A 416 14.81 -26.83 5.82
CA SER A 416 13.91 -26.01 5.00
C SER A 416 14.60 -24.97 4.12
N VAL A 417 15.86 -24.64 4.42
CA VAL A 417 16.72 -23.79 3.57
C VAL A 417 16.86 -24.34 2.14
N GLN A 418 16.55 -25.63 1.91
CA GLN A 418 16.66 -26.26 0.60
C GLN A 418 15.41 -26.10 -0.28
N ASP A 419 14.26 -25.73 0.28
CA ASP A 419 13.02 -25.52 -0.49
C ASP A 419 12.87 -24.03 -0.86
N SER A 420 13.23 -23.70 -2.10
CA SER A 420 13.21 -22.33 -2.62
C SER A 420 11.95 -22.01 -3.44
N THR A 421 10.87 -22.79 -3.28
CA THR A 421 9.63 -22.57 -4.02
C THR A 421 8.96 -21.27 -3.57
N ASP A 422 8.70 -20.38 -4.53
CA ASP A 422 8.10 -19.07 -4.28
C ASP A 422 6.58 -19.17 -4.08
N PHE A 423 5.95 -18.08 -3.65
CA PHE A 423 4.49 -17.92 -3.58
C PHE A 423 3.78 -18.37 -4.87
N GLU A 424 2.60 -18.98 -4.74
CA GLU A 424 1.86 -19.53 -5.89
C GLU A 424 0.95 -18.50 -6.58
N GLY A 425 0.42 -17.52 -5.83
CA GLY A 425 -0.42 -16.45 -6.36
C GLY A 425 0.37 -15.25 -6.92
N ASP A 426 -0.32 -14.12 -7.10
CA ASP A 426 0.26 -12.88 -7.61
C ASP A 426 1.20 -12.23 -6.57
N ILE A 427 2.50 -12.47 -6.77
CA ILE A 427 3.58 -11.99 -5.90
C ILE A 427 3.67 -10.46 -5.90
N GLU A 428 3.48 -9.82 -7.06
CA GLU A 428 3.56 -8.37 -7.20
C GLU A 428 2.42 -7.68 -6.45
N TYR A 429 1.21 -8.22 -6.59
CA TYR A 429 0.07 -7.82 -5.79
C TYR A 429 0.35 -8.00 -4.29
N LEU A 430 0.71 -9.22 -3.85
CA LEU A 430 0.86 -9.59 -2.44
C LEU A 430 1.82 -8.68 -1.68
N GLN A 431 3.00 -8.42 -2.26
CA GLN A 431 4.08 -7.71 -1.58
C GLN A 431 4.02 -6.17 -1.71
N SER A 432 2.97 -5.63 -2.33
CA SER A 432 2.77 -4.19 -2.55
C SER A 432 1.64 -3.66 -1.66
N PRO A 433 1.94 -3.05 -0.49
CA PRO A 433 0.93 -2.71 0.52
C PRO A 433 -0.13 -1.70 0.05
N LEU A 434 0.22 -0.80 -0.87
CA LEU A 434 -0.65 0.29 -1.33
C LEU A 434 -1.57 -0.08 -2.51
N ILE A 435 -1.35 -1.23 -3.17
CA ILE A 435 -2.24 -1.72 -4.22
C ILE A 435 -3.56 -2.14 -3.56
N ASP A 436 -4.67 -1.66 -4.12
CA ASP A 436 -6.04 -1.85 -3.63
C ASP A 436 -6.29 -1.26 -2.23
N SER A 437 -5.72 -0.08 -1.98
CA SER A 437 -5.94 0.69 -0.74
C SER A 437 -7.41 0.99 -0.45
N ASP A 438 -8.26 0.97 -1.49
CA ASP A 438 -9.72 1.15 -1.41
C ASP A 438 -10.49 -0.08 -0.88
N ILE A 439 -9.85 -1.25 -0.72
CA ILE A 439 -10.49 -2.44 -0.12
C ILE A 439 -11.03 -2.14 1.29
N SER A 440 -10.35 -1.25 2.02
CA SER A 440 -10.75 -0.82 3.36
C SER A 440 -12.07 -0.02 3.36
N GLU A 441 -12.51 0.47 2.20
CA GLU A 441 -13.75 1.24 2.02
C GLU A 441 -14.94 0.38 1.53
N LEU A 442 -14.70 -0.85 1.05
CA LEU A 442 -15.75 -1.73 0.54
C LEU A 442 -16.84 -1.96 1.59
N ASN A 443 -18.08 -1.64 1.24
CA ASN A 443 -19.25 -1.83 2.08
C ASN A 443 -19.82 -3.26 1.92
N ILE A 444 -20.90 -3.56 2.64
CA ILE A 444 -21.47 -4.91 2.62
C ILE A 444 -22.14 -5.25 1.29
N GLU A 445 -22.69 -4.25 0.58
CA GLU A 445 -23.26 -4.41 -0.75
C GLU A 445 -22.18 -4.75 -1.79
N ASP A 446 -21.04 -4.04 -1.76
CA ASP A 446 -19.89 -4.30 -2.66
C ASP A 446 -19.34 -5.72 -2.44
N LEU A 447 -19.18 -6.11 -1.17
CA LEU A 447 -18.70 -7.45 -0.80
C LEU A 447 -19.69 -8.53 -1.27
N LYS A 448 -20.99 -8.28 -1.13
CA LYS A 448 -22.01 -9.21 -1.59
C LYS A 448 -21.98 -9.38 -3.10
N GLU A 449 -21.84 -8.31 -3.86
CA GLU A 449 -21.73 -8.36 -5.32
C GLU A 449 -20.56 -9.26 -5.74
N ILE A 450 -19.37 -9.03 -5.18
CA ILE A 450 -18.17 -9.82 -5.46
C ILE A 450 -18.39 -11.31 -5.13
N PHE A 451 -18.79 -11.64 -3.90
CA PHE A 451 -18.88 -13.04 -3.47
C PHE A 451 -20.08 -13.80 -4.04
N SER A 452 -21.09 -13.09 -4.57
CA SER A 452 -22.22 -13.75 -5.26
C SER A 452 -21.85 -14.25 -6.66
N GLU A 453 -20.81 -13.68 -7.27
CA GLU A 453 -20.29 -14.13 -8.58
C GLU A 453 -19.30 -15.29 -8.46
N ILE A 454 -18.78 -15.54 -7.27
CA ILE A 454 -17.82 -16.61 -6.98
C ILE A 454 -18.58 -17.87 -6.59
N SER A 455 -18.26 -18.98 -7.25
CA SER A 455 -18.88 -20.29 -7.00
C SER A 455 -17.97 -21.22 -6.20
N TYR A 456 -18.59 -22.06 -5.37
CA TYR A 456 -17.94 -23.17 -4.67
C TYR A 456 -18.91 -24.36 -4.60
N ASN A 457 -18.51 -25.52 -5.11
CA ASN A 457 -19.36 -26.73 -5.17
C ASN A 457 -20.75 -26.52 -5.80
N GLY A 458 -20.87 -25.54 -6.71
CA GLY A 458 -22.13 -25.18 -7.37
C GLY A 458 -23.02 -24.19 -6.60
N ASP A 459 -22.62 -23.79 -5.39
CA ASP A 459 -23.31 -22.79 -4.58
C ASP A 459 -22.55 -21.44 -4.59
N SER A 460 -23.25 -20.38 -4.19
CA SER A 460 -22.67 -19.05 -4.00
C SER A 460 -21.70 -19.03 -2.82
N LEU A 461 -20.50 -18.48 -3.01
CA LEU A 461 -19.54 -18.34 -1.92
C LEU A 461 -20.05 -17.38 -0.85
N TRP A 462 -20.85 -16.37 -1.21
CA TRP A 462 -21.49 -15.47 -0.25
C TRP A 462 -22.36 -16.23 0.78
N ASP A 463 -23.21 -17.13 0.30
CA ASP A 463 -24.10 -17.91 1.18
C ASP A 463 -23.30 -18.87 2.06
N THR A 464 -22.26 -19.48 1.49
CA THR A 464 -21.33 -20.34 2.22
C THR A 464 -20.63 -19.59 3.36
N LEU A 465 -20.02 -18.43 3.07
CA LEU A 465 -19.35 -17.59 4.08
C LEU A 465 -20.33 -17.11 5.16
N ALA A 466 -21.55 -16.73 4.77
CA ALA A 466 -22.58 -16.31 5.72
C ALA A 466 -22.98 -17.45 6.68
N MET A 467 -23.14 -18.68 6.17
CA MET A 467 -23.40 -19.85 6.99
C MET A 467 -22.26 -20.14 7.97
N GLU A 468 -21.01 -20.06 7.51
CA GLU A 468 -19.84 -20.28 8.36
C GLU A 468 -19.69 -19.23 9.45
N LEU A 469 -19.75 -17.95 9.10
CA LEU A 469 -19.69 -16.86 10.06
C LEU A 469 -20.79 -16.98 11.11
N THR A 470 -22.01 -17.40 10.71
CA THR A 470 -23.11 -17.65 11.63
C THR A 470 -22.78 -18.76 12.63
N ALA A 471 -22.22 -19.88 12.17
CA ALA A 471 -21.85 -20.99 13.05
C ALA A 471 -20.83 -20.59 14.13
N PHE A 472 -19.80 -19.83 13.74
CA PHE A 472 -18.82 -19.29 14.69
C PHE A 472 -19.46 -18.26 15.64
N GLN A 473 -20.25 -17.32 15.11
CA GLN A 473 -20.88 -16.26 15.89
C GLN A 473 -21.85 -16.82 16.95
N GLU A 474 -22.71 -17.77 16.57
CA GLU A 474 -23.67 -18.41 17.50
C GLU A 474 -22.96 -19.16 18.64
N THR A 475 -21.87 -19.85 18.32
CA THR A 475 -21.07 -20.59 19.31
C THR A 475 -20.42 -19.65 20.34
N LEU A 476 -19.92 -18.50 19.89
CA LEU A 476 -19.27 -17.51 20.76
C LEU A 476 -20.26 -16.72 21.61
N LYS A 477 -21.48 -16.51 21.11
CA LYS A 477 -22.54 -15.75 21.78
C LYS A 477 -22.89 -16.29 23.16
N GLY A 478 -22.82 -17.61 23.37
CA GLY A 478 -23.07 -18.25 24.67
C GLY A 478 -22.09 -17.83 25.78
N SER A 479 -20.95 -17.25 25.41
CA SER A 479 -19.87 -16.83 26.32
C SER A 479 -19.57 -15.34 26.31
N GLY A 480 -20.32 -14.54 25.54
CA GLY A 480 -20.09 -13.09 25.40
C GLY A 480 -18.85 -12.72 24.59
N PHE A 481 -18.36 -13.65 23.74
CA PHE A 481 -17.25 -13.42 22.81
C PHE A 481 -17.71 -13.26 21.37
N ASP A 482 -19.01 -13.06 21.13
CA ASP A 482 -19.52 -12.82 19.79
C ASP A 482 -18.94 -11.54 19.18
N PHE A 483 -18.99 -11.48 17.85
CA PHE A 483 -18.42 -10.38 17.09
C PHE A 483 -19.48 -9.67 16.26
N GLY A 484 -19.34 -8.35 16.15
CA GLY A 484 -20.25 -7.50 15.38
C GLY A 484 -19.85 -7.36 13.91
N PHE A 485 -20.58 -6.51 13.19
CA PHE A 485 -20.41 -6.27 11.74
C PHE A 485 -18.99 -5.84 11.34
N ARG A 486 -18.24 -5.15 12.22
CA ARG A 486 -16.87 -4.72 11.94
C ARG A 486 -15.95 -5.92 11.66
N VAL A 487 -16.02 -6.95 12.51
CA VAL A 487 -15.21 -8.16 12.35
C VAL A 487 -15.64 -8.92 11.10
N ILE A 488 -16.95 -9.00 10.85
CA ILE A 488 -17.50 -9.62 9.63
C ILE A 488 -16.93 -8.93 8.38
N ASN A 489 -17.02 -7.61 8.30
CA ASN A 489 -16.52 -6.84 7.16
C ASN A 489 -15.00 -7.00 6.99
N GLU A 490 -14.24 -7.01 8.09
CA GLU A 490 -12.78 -7.22 8.03
C GLU A 490 -12.42 -8.62 7.52
N ILE A 491 -13.10 -9.67 7.98
CA ILE A 491 -12.91 -11.03 7.47
C ILE A 491 -13.23 -11.08 5.97
N LEU A 492 -14.38 -10.53 5.55
CA LEU A 492 -14.78 -10.53 4.15
C LEU A 492 -13.81 -9.73 3.26
N ARG A 493 -13.30 -8.59 3.72
CA ARG A 493 -12.27 -7.82 3.00
C ARG A 493 -10.97 -8.60 2.87
N PHE A 494 -10.55 -9.32 3.91
CA PHE A 494 -9.42 -10.25 3.82
C PHE A 494 -9.66 -11.33 2.76
N MET A 495 -10.86 -11.91 2.74
CA MET A 495 -11.23 -12.90 1.72
C MET A 495 -11.17 -12.30 0.30
N VAL A 496 -11.53 -11.02 0.10
CA VAL A 496 -11.37 -10.34 -1.20
C VAL A 496 -9.89 -10.18 -1.57
N VAL A 497 -9.05 -9.76 -0.61
CA VAL A 497 -7.60 -9.62 -0.84
C VAL A 497 -7.00 -10.96 -1.25
N ALA A 498 -7.34 -12.03 -0.54
CA ALA A 498 -6.89 -13.39 -0.83
C ALA A 498 -7.39 -13.88 -2.21
N TRP A 499 -8.66 -13.63 -2.53
CA TRP A 499 -9.21 -13.98 -3.84
C TRP A 499 -8.49 -13.27 -5.00
N ARG A 500 -8.18 -11.98 -4.83
CA ARG A 500 -7.39 -11.21 -5.82
C ARG A 500 -5.96 -11.73 -5.93
N TYR A 501 -5.34 -12.07 -4.81
CA TYR A 501 -4.02 -12.71 -4.79
C TYR A 501 -4.00 -14.01 -5.60
N GLU A 502 -5.10 -14.75 -5.62
CA GLU A 502 -5.24 -15.96 -6.44
C GLU A 502 -5.69 -15.72 -7.88
N ASN A 503 -5.58 -14.48 -8.37
CA ASN A 503 -5.99 -14.06 -9.71
C ASN A 503 -7.50 -14.13 -9.94
N SER A 504 -8.29 -13.93 -8.89
CA SER A 504 -9.74 -13.76 -8.95
C SER A 504 -10.49 -14.90 -9.67
N PRO A 505 -10.32 -16.16 -9.23
CA PRO A 505 -10.95 -17.31 -9.88
C PRO A 505 -12.49 -17.24 -9.75
N SER A 506 -13.21 -17.64 -10.80
CA SER A 506 -14.68 -17.72 -10.78
C SER A 506 -15.21 -18.88 -9.93
N GLU A 507 -14.40 -19.93 -9.78
CA GLU A 507 -14.64 -21.05 -8.87
C GLU A 507 -13.46 -21.12 -7.91
N TRP A 508 -13.69 -20.84 -6.64
CA TRP A 508 -12.62 -20.71 -5.65
C TRP A 508 -12.69 -21.88 -4.66
N ASN A 509 -11.85 -22.89 -4.83
CA ASN A 509 -11.95 -24.17 -4.11
C ASN A 509 -11.15 -24.22 -2.80
N ASN A 510 -10.15 -23.37 -2.66
CA ASN A 510 -9.22 -23.31 -1.52
C ASN A 510 -9.48 -22.11 -0.60
N TRP A 511 -10.64 -21.44 -0.73
CA TRP A 511 -11.05 -20.33 0.14
C TRP A 511 -10.99 -20.69 1.64
N GLU A 512 -11.20 -21.97 1.98
CA GLU A 512 -11.18 -22.48 3.36
C GLU A 512 -9.83 -22.22 4.07
N ARG A 513 -8.71 -22.22 3.33
CA ARG A 513 -7.37 -21.86 3.85
C ARG A 513 -7.33 -20.42 4.35
N TYR A 514 -7.88 -19.48 3.58
CA TYR A 514 -7.92 -18.07 3.95
C TYR A 514 -8.92 -17.78 5.06
N PHE A 515 -10.04 -18.52 5.07
CA PHE A 515 -11.01 -18.43 6.15
C PHE A 515 -10.46 -18.99 7.47
N ASP A 516 -9.72 -20.10 7.44
CA ASP A 516 -8.99 -20.65 8.59
C ASP A 516 -8.02 -19.62 9.19
N ALA A 517 -7.25 -18.95 8.32
CA ALA A 517 -6.37 -17.86 8.73
C ALA A 517 -7.15 -16.75 9.47
N GLN A 518 -8.32 -16.36 8.98
CA GLN A 518 -9.15 -15.34 9.64
C GLN A 518 -9.81 -15.81 10.94
N ILE A 519 -10.15 -17.10 11.06
CA ILE A 519 -10.58 -17.66 12.34
C ILE A 519 -9.45 -17.47 13.37
N LYS A 520 -8.22 -17.88 13.04
CA LYS A 520 -7.06 -17.76 13.93
C LYS A 520 -6.66 -16.30 14.19
N GLN A 521 -6.77 -15.40 13.21
CA GLN A 521 -6.28 -14.01 13.30
C GLN A 521 -7.27 -12.99 13.85
N LYS A 522 -8.59 -13.25 13.75
CA LYS A 522 -9.65 -12.29 14.13
C LYS A 522 -10.66 -12.83 15.13
N ILE A 523 -10.99 -14.12 15.07
CA ILE A 523 -12.03 -14.72 15.91
C ILE A 523 -11.42 -15.22 17.23
N LEU A 524 -10.45 -16.11 17.14
CA LEU A 524 -9.83 -16.75 18.31
C LEU A 524 -9.06 -15.81 19.26
N PRO A 525 -8.40 -14.71 18.82
CA PRO A 525 -7.59 -13.86 19.70
C PRO A 525 -8.33 -13.27 20.91
N LYS A 526 -9.66 -13.14 20.81
CA LYS A 526 -10.49 -12.61 21.89
C LYS A 526 -10.73 -13.61 23.02
N LEU A 527 -10.54 -14.90 22.75
CA LEU A 527 -10.88 -15.96 23.69
C LEU A 527 -9.92 -15.97 24.87
N HIS A 528 -10.48 -15.79 26.06
CA HIS A 528 -9.77 -15.95 27.32
C HIS A 528 -10.75 -16.30 28.43
N GLY A 529 -10.29 -17.01 29.46
CA GLY A 529 -11.11 -17.28 30.63
C GLY A 529 -10.82 -18.59 31.33
N SER A 530 -11.59 -18.83 32.38
CA SER A 530 -11.55 -20.08 33.13
C SER A 530 -12.28 -21.22 32.40
N GLU A 531 -12.02 -22.46 32.82
CA GLU A 531 -12.66 -23.65 32.24
C GLU A 531 -14.18 -23.59 32.25
N LYS A 532 -14.78 -23.05 33.32
CA LYS A 532 -16.23 -22.88 33.43
C LYS A 532 -16.79 -21.87 32.42
N ALA A 533 -16.00 -20.87 32.05
CA ALA A 533 -16.42 -19.79 31.16
C ALA A 533 -16.32 -20.19 29.69
N ILE A 534 -15.22 -20.84 29.29
CA ILE A 534 -14.89 -21.06 27.87
C ILE A 534 -14.70 -22.53 27.46
N GLY A 535 -14.69 -23.49 28.39
CA GLY A 535 -14.41 -24.89 28.06
C GLY A 535 -15.34 -25.47 27.00
N ASN A 536 -16.66 -25.29 27.16
CA ASN A 536 -17.64 -25.75 26.16
C ASN A 536 -17.52 -25.00 24.83
N VAL A 537 -17.13 -23.73 24.87
CA VAL A 537 -16.96 -22.90 23.67
C VAL A 537 -15.79 -23.42 22.85
N LEU A 538 -14.64 -23.72 23.48
CA LEU A 538 -13.48 -24.30 22.80
C LEU A 538 -13.83 -25.65 22.15
N THR A 539 -14.56 -26.51 22.86
CA THR A 539 -15.03 -27.79 22.30
C THR A 539 -15.93 -27.58 21.08
N ASN A 540 -16.93 -26.70 21.17
CA ASN A 540 -17.85 -26.46 20.05
C ASN A 540 -17.15 -25.83 18.85
N LEU A 541 -16.25 -24.86 19.08
CA LEU A 541 -15.45 -24.25 18.01
C LEU A 541 -14.53 -25.28 17.34
N PHE A 542 -13.91 -26.17 18.12
CA PHE A 542 -13.07 -27.24 17.58
C PHE A 542 -13.89 -28.14 16.65
N ASN A 543 -15.09 -28.53 17.07
CA ASN A 543 -15.99 -29.36 16.26
C ASN A 543 -16.45 -28.66 14.97
N ILE A 544 -16.59 -27.33 14.95
CA ILE A 544 -16.88 -26.58 13.72
C ILE A 544 -15.69 -26.65 12.73
N CYS A 545 -14.47 -26.77 13.23
CA CYS A 545 -13.25 -26.86 12.42
C CYS A 545 -13.03 -28.25 11.79
N LEU A 546 -13.76 -29.28 12.22
CA LEU A 546 -13.70 -30.62 11.64
C LEU A 546 -14.56 -30.71 10.37
N VAL A 547 -14.18 -31.61 9.45
CA VAL A 547 -15.00 -31.95 8.28
C VAL A 547 -16.33 -32.56 8.73
N GLU A 548 -16.26 -33.55 9.62
CA GLU A 548 -17.43 -34.08 10.31
C GLU A 548 -17.72 -33.25 11.57
N ARG A 549 -18.68 -32.32 11.49
CA ARG A 549 -19.07 -31.42 12.60
C ARG A 549 -19.78 -32.15 13.74
N ASN A 550 -19.09 -33.05 14.42
CA ASN A 550 -19.62 -33.83 15.53
C ASN A 550 -19.51 -33.06 16.84
N ASN A 551 -20.64 -32.63 17.42
CA ASN A 551 -20.67 -31.75 18.61
C ASN A 551 -20.15 -32.36 19.93
N ASN A 552 -19.48 -33.51 19.91
CA ASN A 552 -19.04 -34.21 21.11
C ASN A 552 -17.57 -34.66 21.09
N GLU A 553 -16.79 -34.36 20.05
CA GLU A 553 -15.36 -34.69 20.09
C GLU A 553 -14.67 -33.84 21.14
N ASN A 554 -13.83 -34.49 21.95
CA ASN A 554 -13.03 -33.78 22.94
C ASN A 554 -11.71 -33.38 22.28
N PRO A 555 -11.41 -32.07 22.15
CA PRO A 555 -10.21 -31.61 21.48
C PRO A 555 -8.94 -32.24 22.05
N LYS A 556 -8.91 -32.53 23.37
CA LYS A 556 -7.72 -33.06 24.06
C LYS A 556 -7.32 -34.48 23.62
N ASN A 557 -8.30 -35.29 23.22
CA ASN A 557 -8.11 -36.71 22.94
C ASN A 557 -8.21 -37.03 21.45
N PHE A 558 -8.49 -36.02 20.62
CA PHE A 558 -8.62 -36.16 19.17
C PHE A 558 -7.23 -36.14 18.53
N ASP A 559 -6.93 -37.13 17.70
CA ASP A 559 -5.69 -37.17 16.91
C ASP A 559 -5.92 -36.35 15.63
N ILE A 560 -5.35 -35.14 15.58
CA ILE A 560 -5.62 -34.20 14.48
C ILE A 560 -4.80 -34.61 13.27
N ILE A 561 -5.49 -35.01 12.20
CA ILE A 561 -4.92 -35.20 10.88
C ILE A 561 -5.47 -34.08 9.96
N LYS A 562 -4.65 -33.57 9.03
CA LYS A 562 -5.01 -32.41 8.20
C LYS A 562 -6.24 -32.68 7.34
N GLU A 563 -6.41 -33.90 6.86
CA GLU A 563 -7.53 -34.32 6.00
C GLU A 563 -8.88 -34.36 6.73
N ASP A 564 -8.88 -34.52 8.05
CA ASP A 564 -10.11 -34.56 8.86
C ASP A 564 -10.56 -33.16 9.30
N CYS A 565 -9.75 -32.13 9.01
CA CYS A 565 -9.97 -30.76 9.43
C CYS A 565 -10.29 -29.85 8.24
N ARG A 566 -11.44 -29.19 8.30
CA ARG A 566 -11.79 -28.11 7.39
C ARG A 566 -10.96 -26.85 7.68
N TYR A 567 -10.73 -26.57 8.96
CA TYR A 567 -9.95 -25.43 9.44
C TYR A 567 -8.82 -25.93 10.35
N TYR A 568 -7.77 -26.49 9.74
CA TYR A 568 -6.72 -27.23 10.43
C TYR A 568 -5.94 -26.39 11.44
N THR A 569 -5.47 -25.20 11.05
CA THR A 569 -4.62 -24.39 11.93
C THR A 569 -5.42 -23.87 13.14
N SER A 570 -6.69 -23.52 12.94
CA SER A 570 -7.61 -23.18 14.03
C SER A 570 -7.92 -24.37 14.93
N ALA A 571 -8.13 -25.56 14.38
CA ALA A 571 -8.35 -26.79 15.15
C ALA A 571 -7.16 -27.10 16.07
N VAL A 572 -5.94 -27.02 15.53
CA VAL A 572 -4.70 -27.22 16.30
C VAL A 572 -4.59 -26.20 17.43
N LYS A 573 -4.87 -24.91 17.16
CA LYS A 573 -4.83 -23.87 18.20
C LYS A 573 -5.88 -24.11 19.29
N LEU A 574 -7.11 -24.45 18.91
CA LEU A 574 -8.20 -24.76 19.86
C LEU A 574 -7.89 -25.99 20.72
N GLN A 575 -7.25 -27.01 20.15
CA GLN A 575 -6.76 -28.16 20.90
C GLN A 575 -5.69 -27.75 21.92
N ASN A 576 -4.69 -26.95 21.50
CA ASN A 576 -3.64 -26.45 22.40
C ASN A 576 -4.22 -25.62 23.55
N MET A 577 -5.14 -24.70 23.22
CA MET A 577 -5.85 -23.91 24.24
C MET A 577 -6.64 -24.81 25.20
N SER A 578 -7.29 -25.86 24.69
CA SER A 578 -8.02 -26.82 25.52
C SER A 578 -7.10 -27.60 26.47
N LYS A 579 -5.90 -27.98 26.02
CA LYS A 579 -4.87 -28.63 26.85
C LYS A 579 -4.41 -27.68 27.96
N VAL A 580 -4.03 -26.44 27.62
CA VAL A 580 -3.63 -25.41 28.61
C VAL A 580 -4.74 -25.15 29.63
N LEU A 581 -5.99 -25.02 29.19
CA LEU A 581 -7.15 -24.82 30.07
C LEU A 581 -7.33 -25.97 31.06
N SER A 582 -7.03 -27.20 30.65
CA SER A 582 -7.06 -28.38 31.51
C SER A 582 -6.02 -28.29 32.63
N ASP A 583 -4.81 -27.89 32.26
CA ASP A 583 -3.65 -27.95 33.13
C ASP A 583 -3.59 -26.74 34.07
N GLN A 584 -3.94 -25.56 33.56
CA GLN A 584 -3.83 -24.29 34.26
C GLN A 584 -5.17 -23.73 34.76
N ARG A 585 -6.30 -24.34 34.40
CA ARG A 585 -7.68 -23.88 34.71
C ARG A 585 -8.06 -22.50 34.15
N TYR A 586 -7.15 -21.88 33.41
CA TYR A 586 -7.31 -20.63 32.71
C TYR A 586 -6.53 -20.71 31.40
N VAL A 587 -7.05 -20.11 30.34
CA VAL A 587 -6.34 -19.97 29.07
C VAL A 587 -6.69 -18.64 28.42
N SER A 588 -5.76 -18.09 27.66
CA SER A 588 -5.99 -17.02 26.68
C SER A 588 -5.42 -17.46 25.34
N PHE A 589 -5.83 -16.81 24.25
CA PHE A 589 -5.27 -17.11 22.94
C PHE A 589 -3.74 -16.97 22.88
N ILE A 590 -3.15 -16.09 23.69
CA ILE A 590 -1.70 -15.85 23.69
C ILE A 590 -0.95 -17.00 24.41
N ASN A 591 -1.65 -17.83 25.21
CA ASN A 591 -1.04 -18.95 25.95
C ASN A 591 -0.67 -20.18 25.11
#